data_AF-A0A2J6TV42-F1
#
_entry.id   AF-A0A2J6TV42-F1
#
_cell.length_a   1.000
_cell.length_b   1.000
_cell.length_c   1.000
_cell.angle_alpha   90.00
_cell.angle_beta   90.00
_cell.angle_gamma   90.00
#
_symmetry.space_group_name_H-M   'P 1'
#
loop_
_entity.id
_entity.type
_entity.pdbx_description
1 polymer ?
#
loop_
_entity_poly.entity_id
_entity_poly.type
_entity_poly.pdbx_seq_one_letter_code
_entity_poly.pdbx_strand_id
1 'polypeptide(L)'
;MRGSQRNTYDVDVAIGCEMVQLIEALKTQPRVLRPSGPVSGVMRVFVRTGGNLGAPDDPRTASETLNVSTNLGPRQYTMLNVAWITSSKLGAFFARGSKTDFDDVVFLVQNFPEAVVAARPQLSGTHRQYFVREYSGTYPGPANAARVKRVKHVLGVLVDV
;
A
#
# COMPACT_ATOMS: atom_id res chain seq x y z
N MET A 1 -1.79 8.17 -0.83
CA MET A 1 -0.50 8.46 -1.48
C MET A 1 -0.50 8.48 -3.02
N ARG A 2 -1.51 7.98 -3.76
CA ARG A 2 -1.60 8.18 -5.23
C ARG A 2 -2.73 9.12 -5.66
N GLY A 3 -2.86 10.26 -5.00
CA GLY A 3 -3.96 11.20 -5.25
C GLY A 3 -5.30 10.85 -4.57
N SER A 4 -5.37 9.76 -3.80
CA SER A 4 -6.48 9.51 -2.86
C SER A 4 -6.59 10.68 -1.88
N GLN A 5 -7.80 11.22 -1.69
CA GLN A 5 -8.10 12.36 -0.82
C GLN A 5 -8.03 12.03 0.69
N ARG A 6 -7.47 10.88 1.05
CA ARG A 6 -7.45 10.40 2.43
C ARG A 6 -6.25 10.89 3.24
N ASN A 7 -6.49 11.05 4.54
CA ASN A 7 -5.46 11.28 5.53
C ASN A 7 -4.60 10.02 5.72
N THR A 8 -3.26 10.19 5.73
CA THR A 8 -2.26 9.12 5.93
C THR A 8 -1.58 9.33 7.28
N TYR A 9 -1.45 8.28 8.09
CA TYR A 9 -0.89 8.39 9.45
C TYR A 9 0.58 7.99 9.54
N ASP A 10 1.09 7.11 8.68
CA ASP A 10 2.48 6.61 8.73
C ASP A 10 3.10 6.17 7.40
N VAL A 11 4.43 5.97 7.40
CA VAL A 11 5.29 5.78 6.22
C VAL A 11 6.33 4.69 6.44
N ASP A 12 6.36 3.76 5.50
CA ASP A 12 7.22 2.59 5.41
C ASP A 12 8.43 2.85 4.46
N VAL A 13 9.67 2.60 4.92
CA VAL A 13 10.90 2.87 4.15
C VAL A 13 11.92 1.74 4.34
N ALA A 14 12.49 1.22 3.26
CA ALA A 14 13.58 0.24 3.33
C ALA A 14 14.95 0.85 2.95
N ILE A 15 16.05 0.23 3.39
CA ILE A 15 17.37 0.89 3.39
C ILE A 15 18.46 -0.14 3.07
N GLY A 16 19.35 0.20 2.14
CA GLY A 16 20.43 -0.68 1.67
C GLY A 16 21.78 -0.43 2.36
N CYS A 17 21.83 -0.33 3.68
CA CYS A 17 23.07 -0.15 4.44
C CYS A 17 23.14 -1.08 5.66
N GLU A 18 24.34 -1.25 6.23
CA GLU A 18 24.51 -2.00 7.47
C GLU A 18 23.81 -1.31 8.64
N MET A 19 23.36 -2.08 9.61
CA MET A 19 22.56 -1.56 10.73
C MET A 19 23.32 -0.52 11.56
N VAL A 20 24.65 -0.66 11.67
CA VAL A 20 25.49 0.30 12.39
C VAL A 20 25.53 1.66 11.68
N GLN A 21 25.56 1.66 10.34
CA GLN A 21 25.57 2.87 9.51
C GLN A 21 24.21 3.58 9.58
N LEU A 22 23.13 2.80 9.62
CA LEU A 22 21.78 3.32 9.79
C LEU A 22 21.61 4.00 11.17
N ILE A 23 22.14 3.37 12.23
CA ILE A 23 22.13 3.92 13.58
C ILE A 23 22.90 5.25 13.65
N GLU A 24 24.09 5.31 13.05
CA GLU A 24 24.92 6.51 12.98
C GLU A 24 24.16 7.66 12.28
N ALA A 25 23.55 7.35 11.13
CA ALA A 25 22.79 8.31 10.33
C ALA A 25 21.55 8.85 11.07
N LEU A 26 20.87 8.02 11.84
CA LEU A 26 19.64 8.39 12.56
C LEU A 26 19.90 9.04 13.91
N LYS A 27 21.07 8.83 14.52
CA LYS A 27 21.48 9.46 15.78
C LYS A 27 21.42 10.99 15.74
N THR A 28 21.68 11.57 14.56
CA THR A 28 21.68 13.01 14.33
C THR A 28 20.29 13.58 14.03
N GLN A 29 19.25 12.72 13.89
CA GLN A 29 17.92 13.15 13.48
C GLN A 29 17.02 13.43 14.70
N PRO A 30 16.75 14.71 15.04
CA PRO A 30 16.02 15.07 16.26
C PRO A 30 14.55 14.62 16.27
N ARG A 31 14.01 14.25 15.11
CA ARG A 31 12.62 13.79 14.94
C ARG A 31 12.48 12.28 15.02
N VAL A 32 13.57 11.53 15.07
CA VAL A 32 13.53 10.08 15.04
C VAL A 32 13.75 9.57 16.46
N LEU A 33 12.69 9.06 17.06
CA LEU A 33 12.73 8.39 18.34
C LEU A 33 13.10 6.93 18.13
N ARG A 34 14.12 6.48 18.86
CA ARG A 34 14.71 5.16 18.71
C ARG A 34 14.68 4.41 20.05
N PRO A 35 13.89 3.33 20.18
CA PRO A 35 13.98 2.41 21.31
C PRO A 35 15.35 1.72 21.35
N SER A 36 15.75 1.13 22.49
CA SER A 36 17.06 0.52 22.63
C SER A 36 17.26 -0.70 21.71
N GLY A 37 18.31 -0.64 20.88
CA GLY A 37 18.90 -1.78 20.16
C GLY A 37 18.16 -2.23 18.88
N PRO A 38 18.87 -2.65 17.83
CA PRO A 38 18.30 -3.50 16.80
C PRO A 38 18.14 -4.93 17.36
N VAL A 39 17.04 -5.61 17.04
CA VAL A 39 16.82 -7.00 17.46
C VAL A 39 16.75 -7.83 16.18
N SER A 40 17.70 -8.75 16.00
CA SER A 40 17.75 -9.72 14.89
C SER A 40 17.63 -9.11 13.48
N GLY A 41 18.37 -8.03 13.18
CA GLY A 41 18.44 -7.43 11.83
C GLY A 41 17.37 -6.37 11.51
N VAL A 42 16.46 -6.07 12.45
CA VAL A 42 15.40 -5.06 12.28
C VAL A 42 15.60 -3.90 13.27
N MET A 43 15.42 -2.67 12.79
CA MET A 43 15.43 -1.45 13.62
C MET A 43 14.11 -0.71 13.48
N ARG A 44 13.36 -0.62 14.58
CA ARG A 44 12.09 0.09 14.63
C ARG A 44 12.37 1.53 15.03
N VAL A 45 12.07 2.47 14.14
CA VAL A 45 12.20 3.90 14.40
C VAL A 45 10.84 4.55 14.42
N PHE A 46 10.51 5.15 15.55
CA PHE A 46 9.39 6.06 15.63
C PHE A 46 9.91 7.39 15.11
N VAL A 47 9.85 7.58 13.79
CA VAL A 47 9.85 8.95 13.32
C VAL A 47 8.67 9.60 14.02
N ARG A 48 8.85 10.77 14.63
CA ARG A 48 7.73 11.65 14.97
C ARG A 48 7.04 12.01 13.66
N THR A 49 6.13 11.11 13.37
CA THR A 49 5.10 10.88 12.37
C THR A 49 4.10 10.01 13.14
N GLY A 50 2.86 9.81 12.71
CA GLY A 50 2.15 8.62 13.22
C GLY A 50 2.84 7.33 12.69
N GLY A 51 2.65 6.17 13.37
CA GLY A 51 2.60 4.73 12.93
C GLY A 51 3.70 4.03 12.08
N ASN A 52 3.51 2.71 11.75
CA ASN A 52 4.24 1.85 10.77
C ASN A 52 3.28 0.74 10.19
N LEU A 53 3.16 0.50 8.86
CA LEU A 53 1.96 -0.10 8.21
C LEU A 53 2.16 -1.18 7.10
N GLY A 54 3.37 -1.66 6.77
CA GLY A 54 3.56 -2.74 5.78
C GLY A 54 4.49 -2.41 4.61
N ALA A 55 5.72 -2.01 4.93
CA ALA A 55 6.79 -1.71 3.98
C ALA A 55 7.31 -2.93 3.20
N PRO A 56 7.81 -2.74 1.96
CA PRO A 56 8.71 -3.70 1.32
C PRO A 56 10.13 -3.67 1.93
N ASP A 57 10.83 -4.81 1.88
CA ASP A 57 12.18 -4.99 2.46
C ASP A 57 13.32 -4.30 1.68
N ASP A 58 13.15 -4.07 0.38
CA ASP A 58 14.01 -3.20 -0.44
C ASP A 58 13.09 -2.23 -1.19
N PRO A 59 13.14 -0.92 -0.94
CA PRO A 59 12.18 -0.02 -1.56
C PRO A 59 12.58 0.23 -3.01
N ARG A 60 13.82 -0.06 -3.43
CA ARG A 60 14.30 0.23 -4.80
C ARG A 60 13.65 -0.69 -5.82
N THR A 61 13.40 -1.94 -5.44
CA THR A 61 12.69 -2.93 -6.27
C THR A 61 11.17 -2.78 -6.16
N ALA A 62 10.71 -2.12 -5.11
CA ALA A 62 9.30 -1.91 -4.81
C ALA A 62 8.79 -0.51 -5.18
N SER A 63 9.65 0.37 -5.69
CA SER A 63 9.31 1.75 -6.04
C SER A 63 9.27 1.98 -7.54
N GLU A 64 8.50 2.98 -7.93
CA GLU A 64 8.50 3.58 -9.24
C GLU A 64 8.70 5.09 -9.10
N THR A 65 9.10 5.70 -10.19
CA THR A 65 9.34 7.14 -10.26
C THR A 65 8.18 7.81 -10.97
N LEU A 66 7.50 8.71 -10.27
CA LEU A 66 6.41 9.52 -10.81
C LEU A 66 6.91 10.93 -11.14
N ASN A 67 6.67 11.34 -12.39
CA ASN A 67 6.89 12.70 -12.83
C ASN A 67 5.56 13.46 -12.71
N VAL A 68 5.54 14.50 -11.87
CA VAL A 68 4.34 15.29 -11.58
C VAL A 68 4.61 16.75 -11.94
N SER A 69 3.74 17.34 -12.74
CA SER A 69 3.77 18.79 -12.97
C SER A 69 3.09 19.49 -11.80
N THR A 70 3.80 20.41 -11.16
CA THR A 70 3.29 21.21 -10.06
C THR A 70 3.36 22.70 -10.41
N ASN A 71 2.70 23.55 -9.60
CA ASN A 71 2.80 25.01 -9.74
C ASN A 71 4.24 25.55 -9.55
N LEU A 72 5.14 24.71 -9.03
CA LEU A 72 6.57 25.01 -8.83
C LEU A 72 7.46 24.35 -9.89
N GLY A 73 6.87 23.90 -11.00
CA GLY A 73 7.54 23.19 -12.09
C GLY A 73 7.43 21.65 -12.00
N PRO A 74 8.03 20.94 -12.98
CA PRO A 74 8.10 19.49 -12.97
C PRO A 74 8.88 18.98 -11.76
N ARG A 75 8.32 18.00 -11.06
CA ARG A 75 8.93 17.33 -9.93
C ARG A 75 8.93 15.83 -10.14
N GLN A 76 9.93 15.17 -9.59
CA GLN A 76 10.07 13.72 -9.63
C GLN A 76 9.98 13.17 -8.21
N TYR A 77 9.13 12.16 -8.02
CA TYR A 77 8.93 11.51 -6.73
C TYR A 77 9.12 10.00 -6.89
N THR A 78 9.90 9.40 -6.00
CA THR A 78 9.99 7.94 -5.90
C THR A 78 8.96 7.44 -4.90
N MET A 79 8.16 6.47 -5.31
CA MET A 79 6.99 6.00 -4.58
C MET A 79 6.82 4.50 -4.72
N LEU A 80 6.23 3.84 -3.72
CA LEU A 80 5.88 2.43 -3.86
C LEU A 80 5.00 2.20 -5.10
N ASN A 81 5.34 1.17 -5.87
CA ASN A 81 4.58 0.78 -7.04
C ASN A 81 3.17 0.27 -6.65
N VAL A 82 2.26 0.24 -7.61
CA VAL A 82 0.86 -0.13 -7.35
C VAL A 82 0.74 -1.55 -6.81
N ALA A 83 1.62 -2.47 -7.21
CA ALA A 83 1.59 -3.86 -6.76
C ALA A 83 1.77 -3.96 -5.24
N TRP A 84 2.80 -3.30 -4.71
CA TRP A 84 3.08 -3.30 -3.26
C TRP A 84 2.00 -2.59 -2.45
N ILE A 85 1.52 -1.43 -2.92
CA ILE A 85 0.43 -0.71 -2.25
C ILE A 85 -0.84 -1.57 -2.21
N THR A 86 -1.18 -2.22 -3.32
CA THR A 86 -2.39 -3.06 -3.41
C THR A 86 -2.27 -4.28 -2.52
N SER A 87 -1.10 -4.95 -2.52
CA SER A 87 -0.83 -6.10 -1.65
C SER A 87 -0.97 -5.75 -0.17
N SER A 88 -0.31 -4.66 0.25
CA SER A 88 -0.37 -4.16 1.63
C SER A 88 -1.81 -3.81 2.03
N LYS A 89 -2.57 -3.13 1.16
CA LYS A 89 -3.95 -2.73 1.46
C LYS A 89 -4.94 -3.88 1.51
N LEU A 90 -4.79 -4.87 0.62
CA LEU A 90 -5.57 -6.09 0.69
C LEU A 90 -5.29 -6.88 1.97
N GLY A 91 -4.02 -6.99 2.37
CA GLY A 91 -3.64 -7.64 3.64
C GLY A 91 -4.19 -6.90 4.86
N ALA A 92 -4.05 -5.57 4.89
CA ALA A 92 -4.58 -4.73 5.96
C ALA A 92 -6.11 -4.84 6.09
N PHE A 93 -6.83 -4.77 4.97
CA PHE A 93 -8.28 -4.93 4.97
C PHE A 93 -8.68 -6.34 5.41
N PHE A 94 -8.02 -7.38 4.92
CA PHE A 94 -8.30 -8.76 5.33
C PHE A 94 -8.12 -8.96 6.84
N ALA A 95 -7.06 -8.40 7.42
CA ALA A 95 -6.77 -8.57 8.84
C ALA A 95 -7.70 -7.75 9.76
N ARG A 96 -8.16 -6.57 9.31
CA ARG A 96 -8.82 -5.59 10.19
C ARG A 96 -10.26 -5.23 9.81
N GLY A 97 -10.71 -5.59 8.61
CA GLY A 97 -12.05 -5.27 8.11
C GLY A 97 -12.35 -3.77 8.02
N SER A 98 -11.33 -2.90 8.05
CA SER A 98 -11.54 -1.46 8.16
C SER A 98 -12.16 -0.87 6.88
N LYS A 99 -13.22 -0.07 7.02
CA LYS A 99 -13.81 0.69 5.90
C LYS A 99 -12.76 1.53 5.17
N THR A 100 -11.79 2.06 5.90
CA THR A 100 -10.73 2.83 5.26
C THR A 100 -9.92 1.90 4.36
N ASP A 101 -9.33 0.81 4.84
CA ASP A 101 -8.56 -0.08 3.95
C ASP A 101 -9.40 -0.59 2.76
N PHE A 102 -10.71 -0.80 2.94
CA PHE A 102 -11.65 -1.07 1.84
C PHE A 102 -11.66 0.03 0.78
N ASP A 103 -11.91 1.28 1.17
CA ASP A 103 -11.98 2.43 0.25
C ASP A 103 -10.65 2.64 -0.51
N ASP A 104 -9.51 2.37 0.13
CA ASP A 104 -8.19 2.43 -0.53
C ASP A 104 -8.07 1.38 -1.65
N VAL A 105 -8.49 0.14 -1.41
CA VAL A 105 -8.47 -0.91 -2.44
C VAL A 105 -9.45 -0.57 -3.57
N VAL A 106 -10.64 -0.04 -3.27
CA VAL A 106 -11.58 0.45 -4.29
C VAL A 106 -10.94 1.51 -5.16
N PHE A 107 -10.28 2.51 -4.54
CA PHE A 107 -9.59 3.56 -5.25
C PHE A 107 -8.52 3.00 -6.21
N LEU A 108 -7.70 2.04 -5.75
CA LEU A 108 -6.65 1.43 -6.56
C LEU A 108 -7.23 0.67 -7.76
N VAL A 109 -8.26 -0.15 -7.54
CA VAL A 109 -8.94 -0.94 -8.59
C VAL A 109 -9.64 -0.05 -9.63
N GLN A 110 -10.16 1.10 -9.21
CA GLN A 110 -10.85 2.03 -10.11
C GLN A 110 -9.87 2.85 -10.95
N ASN A 111 -8.85 3.41 -10.33
CA ASN A 111 -7.96 4.40 -10.95
C ASN A 111 -6.70 3.80 -11.58
N PHE A 112 -6.27 2.61 -11.15
CA PHE A 112 -5.08 1.93 -11.66
C PHE A 112 -5.36 0.48 -12.07
N PRO A 113 -6.43 0.20 -12.85
CA PRO A 113 -6.88 -1.16 -13.11
C PRO A 113 -5.81 -2.02 -13.80
N GLU A 114 -5.09 -1.47 -14.79
CA GLU A 114 -4.05 -2.19 -15.54
C GLU A 114 -2.87 -2.58 -14.65
N ALA A 115 -2.42 -1.66 -13.79
CA ALA A 115 -1.34 -1.94 -12.86
C ALA A 115 -1.75 -2.99 -11.81
N VAL A 116 -3.01 -2.96 -11.35
CA VAL A 116 -3.56 -4.01 -10.47
C VAL A 116 -3.69 -5.35 -11.19
N VAL A 117 -4.07 -5.37 -12.48
CA VAL A 117 -4.10 -6.58 -13.31
C VAL A 117 -2.70 -7.19 -13.40
N ALA A 118 -1.69 -6.38 -13.73
CA ALA A 118 -0.30 -6.82 -13.82
C ALA A 118 0.23 -7.35 -12.48
N ALA A 119 -0.22 -6.79 -11.36
CA ALA A 119 0.18 -7.21 -10.02
C ALA A 119 -0.44 -8.53 -9.56
N ARG A 120 -1.53 -9.03 -10.18
CA ARG A 120 -2.29 -10.21 -9.71
C ARG A 120 -1.44 -11.43 -9.33
N PRO A 121 -0.39 -11.83 -10.07
CA PRO A 121 0.42 -12.99 -9.72
C PRO A 121 1.08 -12.87 -8.34
N GLN A 122 1.28 -11.65 -7.85
CA GLN A 122 1.91 -11.32 -6.57
C GLN A 122 0.90 -11.11 -5.44
N LEU A 123 -0.41 -11.01 -5.77
CA LEU A 123 -1.46 -10.73 -4.80
C LEU A 123 -2.06 -12.04 -4.24
N SER A 124 -2.18 -12.11 -2.91
CA SER A 124 -2.85 -13.22 -2.21
C SER A 124 -4.24 -13.49 -2.78
N GLY A 125 -4.48 -14.72 -3.26
CA GLY A 125 -5.79 -15.14 -3.77
C GLY A 125 -6.88 -15.03 -2.71
N THR A 126 -6.57 -15.45 -1.47
CA THR A 126 -7.49 -15.39 -0.33
C THR A 126 -7.91 -13.95 0.00
N HIS A 127 -6.97 -13.01 0.06
CA HIS A 127 -7.30 -11.60 0.36
C HIS A 127 -8.13 -10.96 -0.76
N ARG A 128 -7.81 -11.28 -2.03
CA ARG A 128 -8.59 -10.83 -3.18
C ARG A 128 -10.02 -11.36 -3.15
N GLN A 129 -10.19 -12.65 -2.89
CA GLN A 129 -11.51 -13.27 -2.81
C GLN A 129 -12.34 -12.72 -1.64
N TYR A 130 -11.72 -12.55 -0.47
CA TYR A 130 -12.36 -11.91 0.68
C TYR A 130 -12.84 -10.50 0.32
N PHE A 131 -11.96 -9.65 -0.24
CA PHE A 131 -12.33 -8.29 -0.63
C PHE A 131 -13.48 -8.26 -1.65
N VAL A 132 -13.45 -9.11 -2.67
CA VAL A 132 -14.51 -9.19 -3.69
C VAL A 132 -15.86 -9.58 -3.08
N ARG A 133 -15.87 -10.49 -2.10
CA ARG A 133 -17.08 -10.87 -1.38
C ARG A 133 -17.65 -9.69 -0.60
N GLU A 134 -16.84 -9.01 0.21
CA GLU A 134 -17.26 -7.83 0.97
C GLU A 134 -17.73 -6.69 0.05
N TYR A 135 -17.05 -6.49 -1.09
CA TYR A 135 -17.43 -5.50 -2.08
C TYR A 135 -18.78 -5.82 -2.74
N SER A 136 -19.03 -7.09 -3.06
CA SER A 136 -20.30 -7.53 -3.65
C SER A 136 -21.46 -7.37 -2.66
N GLY A 137 -21.23 -7.67 -1.37
CA GLY A 137 -22.21 -7.45 -0.31
C GLY A 137 -22.50 -5.97 -0.06
N THR A 138 -21.50 -5.09 -0.21
CA THR A 138 -21.66 -3.63 -0.07
C THR A 138 -22.44 -3.01 -1.23
N TYR A 139 -22.32 -3.56 -2.43
CA TYR A 139 -22.98 -3.06 -3.64
C TYR A 139 -23.88 -4.13 -4.28
N PRO A 140 -24.97 -4.55 -3.61
CA PRO A 140 -25.83 -5.60 -4.11
C PRO A 140 -26.72 -5.11 -5.27
N GLY A 141 -27.34 -6.08 -5.94
CA GLY A 141 -28.42 -5.84 -6.90
C GLY A 141 -27.97 -5.54 -8.33
N PRO A 142 -28.93 -5.54 -9.28
CA PRO A 142 -28.65 -5.47 -10.71
C PRO A 142 -28.02 -4.13 -11.13
N ALA A 143 -28.36 -3.03 -10.45
CA ALA A 143 -27.79 -1.71 -10.72
C ALA A 143 -26.25 -1.67 -10.54
N ASN A 144 -25.69 -2.53 -9.68
CA ASN A 144 -24.27 -2.59 -9.37
C ASN A 144 -23.55 -3.77 -10.06
N ALA A 145 -24.27 -4.64 -10.77
CA ALA A 145 -23.72 -5.89 -11.32
C ALA A 145 -22.51 -5.63 -12.24
N ALA A 146 -22.58 -4.63 -13.10
CA ALA A 146 -21.47 -4.25 -13.98
C ALA A 146 -20.24 -3.79 -13.19
N ARG A 147 -20.45 -3.02 -12.11
CA ARG A 147 -19.39 -2.52 -11.23
C ARG A 147 -18.71 -3.67 -10.48
N VAL A 148 -19.49 -4.61 -9.95
CA VAL A 148 -18.98 -5.82 -9.28
C VAL A 148 -18.21 -6.70 -10.26
N LYS A 149 -18.74 -6.92 -11.47
CA LYS A 149 -18.07 -7.68 -12.54
C LYS A 149 -16.71 -7.06 -12.91
N ARG A 150 -16.62 -5.73 -12.99
CA ARG A 150 -15.35 -5.03 -13.24
C ARG A 150 -14.33 -5.28 -12.13
N VAL A 151 -14.74 -5.19 -10.86
CA VAL A 151 -13.84 -5.44 -9.72
C VAL A 151 -13.37 -6.90 -9.69
N LYS A 152 -14.29 -7.86 -9.89
CA LYS A 152 -13.98 -9.29 -10.04
C LYS A 152 -12.96 -9.52 -11.14
N HIS A 153 -13.18 -8.91 -12.30
CA HIS A 153 -12.24 -8.98 -13.41
C HIS A 153 -10.89 -8.42 -13.00
N VAL A 154 -10.81 -7.15 -12.53
CA VAL A 154 -9.55 -6.46 -12.18
C VAL A 154 -8.74 -7.21 -11.12
N LEU A 155 -9.39 -7.84 -10.14
CA LEU A 155 -8.72 -8.65 -9.12
C LEU A 155 -8.53 -10.12 -9.53
N GLY A 156 -9.06 -10.56 -10.68
CA GLY A 156 -8.92 -11.93 -11.15
C GLY A 156 -9.60 -12.97 -10.25
N VAL A 157 -10.78 -12.63 -9.72
CA VAL A 157 -11.62 -13.53 -8.92
C VAL A 157 -12.82 -13.96 -9.76
N LEU A 158 -12.91 -15.26 -10.04
CA LEU A 158 -13.85 -15.82 -11.04
C LEU A 158 -15.12 -16.45 -10.45
N VAL A 159 -15.22 -16.62 -9.13
CA VAL A 159 -16.32 -17.35 -8.50
C VAL A 159 -17.35 -16.40 -7.90
N ASP A 160 -18.62 -16.62 -8.23
CA ASP A 160 -19.76 -16.04 -7.52
C ASP A 160 -19.92 -16.78 -6.18
N VAL A 161 -19.75 -16.06 -5.07
CA VAL A 161 -20.09 -16.53 -3.71
C VAL A 161 -21.50 -16.06 -3.40
#